data_AF-U3A759-F1
#
_entry.id   AF-U3A759-F1
#
_cell.length_a   1.000
_cell.length_b   1.000
_cell.length_c   1.000
_cell.angle_alpha   90.00
_cell.angle_beta   90.00
_cell.angle_gamma   90.00
#
_symmetry.space_group_name_H-M   'P 1'
#
loop_
_entity.id
_entity.type
_entity.pdbx_description
1 polymer ?
#
loop_
_entity_poly.entity_id
_entity_poly.type
_entity_poly.pdbx_seq_one_letter_code
_entity_poly.pdbx_strand_id
1 'polypeptide(L)'
;MIHPDEEEHLAEAYFTYVNDVIGLFAIALAATSLQFEQPAPFARLFLIIITLHIVSKQKMFRIYAARYFSRHKGLWGSLYLMWKQKIYVFAFVSLALIALGEITKHDIYRWLSL
;
A
#
# COMPACT_ATOMS: atom_id res chain seq x y z
N MET A 1 -20.44 -20.34 -13.63
CA MET A 1 -20.26 -18.88 -13.80
C MET A 1 -20.61 -18.27 -12.47
N ILE A 2 -19.69 -17.54 -11.85
CA ILE A 2 -19.92 -16.83 -10.57
C ILE A 2 -20.73 -15.57 -10.91
N HIS A 3 -21.73 -15.22 -10.09
CA HIS A 3 -22.59 -14.07 -10.39
C HIS A 3 -21.77 -12.76 -10.37
N PRO A 4 -22.10 -11.77 -11.22
CA PRO A 4 -21.40 -10.48 -11.25
C PRO A 4 -21.28 -9.81 -9.87
N ASP A 5 -22.29 -10.01 -9.02
CA ASP A 5 -22.36 -9.46 -7.66
C ASP A 5 -21.40 -10.20 -6.69
N GLU A 6 -21.29 -11.52 -6.79
CA GLU A 6 -20.33 -12.31 -6.00
C GLU A 6 -18.89 -11.96 -6.35
N GLU A 7 -18.60 -11.72 -7.64
CA GLU A 7 -17.26 -11.31 -8.07
C GLU A 7 -16.90 -9.89 -7.60
N GLU A 8 -17.87 -8.98 -7.53
CA GLU A 8 -17.69 -7.62 -7.01
C GLU A 8 -17.41 -7.63 -5.51
N HIS A 9 -18.14 -8.46 -4.76
CA HIS A 9 -17.88 -8.71 -3.34
C HIS A 9 -16.47 -9.25 -3.08
N LEU A 10 -15.96 -10.16 -3.92
CA LEU A 10 -14.60 -10.69 -3.79
C LEU A 10 -13.52 -9.62 -4.05
N ALA A 11 -13.72 -8.76 -5.04
CA ALA A 11 -12.80 -7.66 -5.32
C ALA A 11 -12.81 -6.63 -4.19
N GLU A 12 -13.98 -6.31 -3.66
CA GLU A 12 -14.11 -5.41 -2.51
C GLU A 12 -13.45 -5.99 -1.26
N ALA A 13 -13.70 -7.26 -0.93
CA ALA A 13 -13.04 -7.94 0.17
C ALA A 13 -11.50 -7.93 0.02
N TYR A 14 -10.99 -8.08 -1.20
CA TYR A 14 -9.56 -7.97 -1.48
C TYR A 14 -9.03 -6.55 -1.19
N PHE A 15 -9.69 -5.50 -1.67
CA PHE A 15 -9.24 -4.12 -1.41
C PHE A 15 -9.36 -3.74 0.06
N THR A 16 -10.39 -4.21 0.76
CA THR A 16 -10.53 -4.06 2.22
C THR A 16 -9.37 -4.72 2.93
N TYR A 17 -9.05 -5.98 2.61
CA TYR A 17 -7.88 -6.67 3.16
C TYR A 17 -6.57 -5.92 2.90
N VAL A 18 -6.36 -5.43 1.67
CA VAL A 18 -5.16 -4.67 1.31
C VAL A 18 -5.03 -3.39 2.14
N ASN A 19 -6.09 -2.64 2.37
CA ASN A 19 -6.01 -1.42 3.18
C ASN A 19 -5.90 -1.70 4.68
N ASP A 20 -6.79 -2.55 5.20
CA ASP A 20 -6.98 -2.72 6.64
C ASP A 20 -5.90 -3.60 7.25
N VAL A 21 -5.42 -4.61 6.52
CA VAL A 21 -4.37 -5.50 7.02
C VAL A 21 -3.02 -5.02 6.54
N ILE A 22 -2.80 -5.01 5.22
CA ILE A 22 -1.46 -4.73 4.67
C ILE A 22 -1.11 -3.25 4.79
N GLY A 23 -2.06 -2.36 4.52
CA GLY A 23 -1.87 -0.92 4.62
C GLY A 23 -1.58 -0.48 6.05
N LEU A 24 -2.41 -0.86 7.02
CA LEU A 24 -2.15 -0.54 8.44
C LEU A 24 -0.86 -1.17 8.96
N PHE A 25 -0.54 -2.41 8.56
CA PHE A 25 0.74 -3.02 8.92
C PHE A 25 1.92 -2.25 8.35
N ALA A 26 1.86 -1.81 7.09
CA ALA A 26 2.90 -0.98 6.48
C ALA A 26 3.03 0.40 7.14
N ILE A 27 1.92 1.02 7.58
CA ILE A 27 1.95 2.26 8.37
C ILE A 27 2.66 2.02 9.70
N ALA A 28 2.34 0.92 10.39
CA ALA A 28 2.99 0.58 11.64
C ALA A 28 4.49 0.39 11.45
N LEU A 29 4.92 -0.33 10.40
CA LEU A 29 6.34 -0.50 10.07
C LEU A 29 7.04 0.82 9.75
N ALA A 30 6.39 1.74 9.04
CA ALA A 30 6.91 3.07 8.79
C ALA A 30 7.08 3.88 10.09
N ALA A 31 6.06 3.89 10.94
CA ALA A 31 6.10 4.57 12.24
C ALA A 31 7.17 3.97 13.17
N THR A 32 7.33 2.64 13.19
CA THR A 32 8.38 1.95 13.95
C THR A 32 9.76 2.29 13.42
N SER A 33 9.95 2.35 12.09
CA SER A 33 11.24 2.71 11.49
C SER A 33 11.76 4.06 11.99
N LEU A 34 10.87 5.03 12.15
CA LEU A 34 11.20 6.38 12.62
C LEU A 34 11.63 6.44 14.09
N GLN A 35 11.44 5.38 14.87
CA GLN A 35 11.87 5.34 16.27
C GLN A 35 13.33 4.95 16.44
N PHE A 36 13.96 4.36 15.41
CA PHE A 36 15.37 4.02 15.45
C PHE A 36 16.26 5.26 15.22
N GLU A 37 17.46 5.23 15.78
CA GLU A 37 18.47 6.29 15.56
C GLU A 37 18.81 6.47 14.07
N GLN A 38 18.81 5.37 13.31
CA GLN A 38 18.96 5.36 11.87
C GLN A 38 17.72 4.70 11.22
N PRO A 39 16.70 5.48 10.82
CA PRO A 39 15.45 4.93 10.27
C PRO A 39 15.60 4.21 8.92
N ALA A 40 16.50 4.70 8.05
CA ALA A 40 16.57 4.27 6.65
C ALA A 40 16.90 2.77 6.47
N PRO A 41 17.87 2.16 7.18
CA PRO A 41 18.14 0.72 7.07
C PRO A 41 16.94 -0.17 7.42
N PHE A 42 16.19 0.17 8.48
CA PHE A 42 15.01 -0.60 8.89
C PHE A 42 13.85 -0.41 7.92
N ALA A 43 13.65 0.81 7.42
CA ALA A 43 12.65 1.08 6.40
C ALA A 43 12.96 0.31 5.10
N ARG A 44 14.23 0.21 4.69
CA ARG A 44 14.64 -0.64 3.54
C ARG A 44 14.32 -2.11 3.77
N LEU A 45 14.63 -2.65 4.96
CA LEU A 45 14.32 -4.04 5.31
C LEU A 45 12.81 -4.30 5.22
N PHE A 46 12.00 -3.44 5.82
CA PHE A 46 10.54 -3.57 5.78
C PHE A 46 9.97 -3.38 4.37
N LEU A 47 10.55 -2.48 3.58
CA LEU A 47 10.16 -2.29 2.18
C LEU A 47 10.42 -3.56 1.36
N ILE A 48 11.54 -4.24 1.59
CA ILE A 48 11.84 -5.54 0.97
C ILE A 48 10.78 -6.58 1.37
N ILE A 49 10.46 -6.69 2.67
CA ILE A 49 9.46 -7.65 3.17
C ILE A 49 8.08 -7.40 2.55
N ILE A 50 7.63 -6.14 2.54
CA ILE A 50 6.35 -5.78 1.91
C ILE A 50 6.39 -6.07 0.41
N THR A 51 7.50 -5.74 -0.28
CA THR A 51 7.65 -6.02 -1.71
C THR A 51 7.56 -7.53 -2.00
N LEU A 52 8.25 -8.36 -1.23
CA LEU A 52 8.16 -9.82 -1.34
C LEU A 52 6.74 -10.32 -1.10
N HIS A 53 6.04 -9.75 -0.11
CA HIS A 53 4.64 -10.07 0.13
C HIS A 53 3.75 -9.74 -1.08
N ILE A 54 3.88 -8.54 -1.68
CA ILE A 54 3.12 -8.16 -2.88
C ILE A 54 3.39 -9.14 -4.02
N VAL A 55 4.67 -9.43 -4.29
CA VAL A 55 5.07 -10.34 -5.38
C VAL A 55 4.47 -11.72 -5.16
N SER A 56 4.47 -12.22 -3.91
CA SER A 56 3.84 -13.50 -3.57
C SER A 56 2.32 -13.54 -3.84
N LYS A 57 1.64 -12.39 -3.83
CA LYS A 57 0.20 -12.24 -4.07
C LYS A 57 -0.14 -11.63 -5.43
N GLN A 58 0.84 -11.43 -6.31
CA GLN A 58 0.68 -10.74 -7.59
C GLN A 58 -0.38 -11.39 -8.50
N LYS A 59 -0.55 -12.71 -8.44
CA LYS A 59 -1.56 -13.44 -9.22
C LYS A 59 -2.98 -12.99 -8.85
N MET A 60 -3.28 -12.82 -7.56
CA MET A 60 -4.59 -12.38 -7.09
C MET A 60 -4.84 -10.91 -7.49
N PHE A 61 -3.83 -10.06 -7.31
CA PHE A 61 -3.90 -8.67 -7.75
C PHE A 61 -4.19 -8.57 -9.26
N ARG A 62 -3.47 -9.32 -10.10
CA ARG A 62 -3.68 -9.31 -11.56
C ARG A 62 -5.08 -9.75 -11.95
N ILE A 63 -5.65 -10.75 -11.27
CA ILE A 63 -7.01 -11.22 -11.55
C ILE A 63 -8.03 -10.11 -11.27
N TYR A 64 -7.96 -9.47 -10.10
CA TYR A 64 -8.90 -8.41 -9.73
C TYR A 64 -8.66 -7.11 -10.52
N ALA A 65 -7.39 -6.72 -10.73
CA ALA A 65 -7.04 -5.53 -11.48
C ALA A 65 -7.42 -5.64 -12.97
N ALA A 66 -7.12 -6.76 -13.64
CA ALA A 66 -7.47 -6.94 -15.05
C ALA A 66 -9.00 -6.88 -15.29
N ARG A 67 -9.79 -7.39 -14.34
CA ARG A 67 -11.26 -7.32 -14.37
C ARG A 67 -11.79 -5.91 -14.04
N TYR A 68 -11.09 -5.16 -13.20
CA TYR A 68 -11.42 -3.76 -12.93
C TYR A 68 -11.12 -2.86 -14.13
N PHE A 69 -9.95 -3.05 -14.76
CA PHE A 69 -9.54 -2.34 -15.97
C PHE A 69 -10.41 -2.67 -17.19
N SER A 70 -11.02 -3.86 -17.26
CA SER A 70 -11.96 -4.19 -18.34
C SER A 70 -13.25 -3.37 -18.24
N ARG A 71 -13.71 -3.05 -17.00
CA ARG A 71 -14.87 -2.18 -16.73
C ARG A 71 -14.52 -0.69 -16.79
N HIS A 72 -13.32 -0.31 -16.36
CA HIS A 72 -12.87 1.08 -16.26
C HIS A 72 -11.59 1.27 -17.08
N LYS A 73 -11.74 1.52 -18.39
CA LYS A 73 -10.60 1.64 -19.31
C LYS A 73 -9.92 3.01 -19.18
N GLY A 74 -8.59 3.02 -19.33
CA GLY A 74 -7.77 4.23 -19.40
C GLY A 74 -7.26 4.73 -18.04
N LEU A 75 -6.69 5.94 -18.05
CA LEU A 75 -6.02 6.56 -16.90
C LEU A 75 -6.93 6.67 -15.67
N TRP A 76 -8.22 6.97 -15.87
CA TRP A 76 -9.21 7.05 -14.80
C TRP A 76 -9.41 5.73 -14.06
N GLY A 77 -9.37 4.60 -14.78
CA GLY A 77 -9.44 3.27 -14.15
C GLY A 77 -8.23 2.98 -13.27
N SER A 78 -7.04 3.43 -13.69
CA SER A 78 -5.82 3.28 -12.89
C SER A 78 -5.85 4.15 -11.63
N LEU A 79 -6.29 5.41 -11.76
CA LEU A 79 -6.45 6.33 -10.64
C LEU A 79 -7.48 5.81 -9.64
N TYR A 80 -8.61 5.28 -10.13
CA TYR A 80 -9.62 4.70 -9.27
C TYR A 80 -9.12 3.43 -8.56
N LEU A 81 -8.35 2.59 -9.25
CA LEU A 81 -7.74 1.41 -8.64
C LEU A 81 -6.72 1.80 -7.56
N MET A 82 -5.91 2.84 -7.78
CA MET A 82 -5.06 3.41 -6.73
C MET A 82 -5.88 3.95 -5.55
N TRP A 83 -6.97 4.67 -5.82
CA TRP A 83 -7.87 5.20 -4.79
C TRP A 83 -8.48 4.10 -3.92
N LYS A 84 -8.83 2.96 -4.51
CA LYS A 84 -9.33 1.78 -3.79
C LYS A 84 -8.30 1.18 -2.82
N GLN A 85 -7.01 1.46 -2.98
CA GLN A 85 -5.91 0.97 -2.11
C GLN A 85 -5.10 2.13 -1.52
N LYS A 86 -5.75 3.27 -1.31
CA LYS A 86 -5.13 4.53 -0.85
C LYS A 86 -4.29 4.38 0.43
N ILE A 87 -4.75 3.59 1.41
CA ILE A 87 -4.03 3.42 2.69
C ILE A 87 -2.73 2.67 2.43
N TYR A 88 -2.82 1.58 1.68
CA TYR A 88 -1.68 0.79 1.27
C TYR A 88 -0.65 1.60 0.46
N VAL A 89 -1.12 2.36 -0.55
CA VAL A 89 -0.26 3.22 -1.37
C VAL A 89 0.43 4.28 -0.52
N PHE A 90 -0.32 4.97 0.34
CA PHE A 90 0.23 5.97 1.26
C PHE A 90 1.30 5.39 2.18
N ALA A 91 1.02 4.22 2.77
CA ALA A 91 1.95 3.52 3.65
C ALA A 91 3.24 3.12 2.93
N PHE A 92 3.11 2.54 1.74
CA PHE A 92 4.24 2.10 0.93
C PHE A 92 5.12 3.28 0.51
N VAL A 93 4.51 4.39 0.06
CA VAL A 93 5.24 5.61 -0.32
C VAL A 93 5.95 6.20 0.90
N SER A 94 5.28 6.28 2.05
CA SER A 94 5.87 6.80 3.28
C SER A 94 7.10 5.96 3.69
N LEU A 95 6.97 4.64 3.65
CA LEU A 95 8.08 3.73 3.94
C LEU A 95 9.23 3.88 2.95
N ALA A 96 8.94 4.05 1.66
CA ALA A 96 9.94 4.29 0.63
C ALA A 96 10.69 5.61 0.84
N LEU A 97 9.99 6.69 1.20
CA LEU A 97 10.61 7.99 1.51
C LEU A 97 11.53 7.90 2.75
N ILE A 98 11.11 7.18 3.79
CA ILE A 98 11.97 6.92 4.97
C ILE A 98 13.19 6.08 4.56
N ALA A 99 13.00 5.06 3.71
CA ALA A 99 14.08 4.20 3.22
C ALA A 99 15.13 4.95 2.39
N LEU A 100 14.71 5.99 1.66
CA LEU A 100 15.56 6.91 0.91
C LEU A 100 16.24 7.96 1.81
N GLY A 101 15.72 8.17 3.03
CA GLY A 101 16.21 9.19 3.95
C GLY A 101 15.58 10.58 3.73
N GLU A 102 14.52 10.67 2.92
CA GLU A 102 13.81 11.91 2.60
C GLU A 102 12.85 12.35 3.72
N ILE A 103 12.41 11.40 4.56
CA ILE A 103 11.56 11.68 5.72
C ILE A 103 12.22 11.14 6.97
N THR A 104 12.40 12.04 7.94
CA THR A 104 12.86 11.73 9.28
C THR A 104 11.79 12.08 10.32
N LYS A 105 12.03 11.67 11.57
CA LYS A 105 11.17 12.02 12.70
C LYS A 105 11.10 13.55 12.91
N HIS A 106 12.18 14.28 12.62
CA HIS A 106 12.21 15.74 12.74
C HIS A 106 11.34 16.45 11.70
N ASP A 107 11.26 15.93 10.48
CA ASP A 107 10.40 16.51 9.43
C ASP A 107 8.92 16.40 9.81
N ILE A 108 8.53 15.28 10.44
CA ILE A 108 7.18 15.07 10.93
C ILE A 108 6.83 16.06 12.05
N TYR A 109 7.71 16.24 13.03
CA TYR A 109 7.52 17.25 14.07
C TYR A 109 7.38 18.65 13.49
N ARG A 110 8.25 19.01 12.54
CA ARG A 110 8.22 20.29 11.84
C ARG A 110 6.91 20.52 11.09
N TRP A 111 6.40 19.52 10.38
CA TRP A 111 5.15 19.62 9.62
C TRP A 111 3.90 19.66 10.49
N LEU A 112 3.91 18.94 11.61
CA LEU A 112 2.77 18.89 12.54
C LEU A 112 2.79 20.00 13.59
N SER A 113 3.79 20.89 13.56
CA SER A 113 3.98 21.96 14.56
C SER A 113 3.97 21.43 16.01
N LEU A 114 4.50 20.22 16.20
CA LEU A 114 4.71 19.54 17.47
C LEU A 114 6.20 19.62 17.85
#